data_AF-A0A645J2P6-F1
#
_entry.id   AF-A0A645J2P6-F1
#
_cell.length_a   1.000
_cell.length_b   1.000
_cell.length_c   1.000
_cell.angle_alpha   90.00
_cell.angle_beta   90.00
_cell.angle_gamma   90.00
#
_symmetry.space_group_name_H-M   'P 1'
#
loop_
_entity.id
_entity.type
_entity.pdbx_description
1 polymer ?
#
loop_
_entity_poly.entity_id
_entity_poly.type
_entity_poly.pdbx_seq_one_letter_code
_entity_poly.pdbx_strand_id
1 'polypeptide(L)' 'MHPGLDAALVDAVHRAGRTFAVWTVDNPFRARQLMHCGVDAITSNRAAHLRDRFS' A
#
# COMPACT_ATOMS: atom_id res chain seq x y z
N MET A 1 -10.70 0.91 6.94
CA MET A 1 -10.46 1.00 5.48
C MET A 1 -10.79 2.43 5.05
N HIS A 2 -9.97 3.06 4.20
CA HIS A 2 -10.39 4.31 3.55
C HIS A 2 -11.48 3.93 2.55
N PRO A 3 -12.63 4.62 2.49
CA PRO A 3 -13.66 4.32 1.50
C PRO A 3 -13.04 4.46 0.10
N GLY A 4 -13.01 3.37 -0.67
CA GLY A 4 -12.49 3.34 -2.03
C GLY A 4 -11.03 2.91 -2.21
N LEU A 5 -10.27 2.61 -1.15
CA LEU A 5 -8.94 1.98 -1.31
C LEU A 5 -9.02 0.53 -0.84
N ASP A 6 -9.21 -0.36 -1.81
CA ASP A 6 -9.32 -1.81 -1.65
C ASP A 6 -8.61 -2.55 -2.81
N ALA A 7 -8.66 -3.88 -2.79
CA ALA A 7 -8.04 -4.70 -3.81
C ALA A 7 -8.66 -4.49 -5.21
N ALA A 8 -9.97 -4.21 -5.29
CA ALA A 8 -10.64 -4.05 -6.57
C ALA A 8 -10.16 -2.80 -7.32
N LEU A 9 -9.88 -1.71 -6.58
CA LEU A 9 -9.25 -0.53 -7.15
C LEU A 9 -7.83 -0.83 -7.66
N VAL A 10 -7.02 -1.51 -6.85
CA VAL A 10 -5.64 -1.85 -7.21
C VAL A 10 -5.62 -2.73 -8.47
N ASP A 11 -6.46 -3.76 -8.51
CA ASP A 11 -6.61 -4.65 -9.68
C ASP A 11 -7.06 -3.90 -10.93
N ALA A 12 -7.92 -2.88 -10.81
CA ALA A 12 -8.33 -2.05 -11.94
C ALA A 12 -7.16 -1.24 -12.50
N VAL A 13 -6.28 -0.71 -11.63
CA VAL A 13 -5.08 0.03 -12.05
C VAL A 13 -4.05 -0.90 -12.68
N HIS A 14 -3.84 -2.10 -12.13
CA HIS A 14 -2.97 -3.11 -12.72
C HIS A 14 -3.47 -3.57 -14.09
N ARG A 15 -4.78 -3.79 -14.26
CA ARG A 15 -5.38 -4.14 -15.58
C ARG A 15 -5.22 -3.03 -16.62
N ALA A 16 -5.06 -1.78 -16.19
CA ALA A 16 -4.74 -0.67 -17.07
C ALA A 16 -3.23 -0.56 -17.40
N GLY A 17 -2.40 -1.51 -16.94
CA GLY A 17 -0.95 -1.50 -17.15
C GLY A 17 -0.22 -0.43 -16.35
N ARG A 18 -0.75 -0.04 -15.18
CA ARG A 18 -0.21 1.01 -14.32
C ARG A 18 0.18 0.47 -12.95
N THR A 19 1.06 1.20 -12.27
CA THR A 19 1.49 0.94 -10.89
C THR A 19 0.63 1.74 -9.91
N PHE A 20 0.33 1.15 -8.74
CA PHE A 20 -0.42 1.76 -7.66
C PHE A 20 0.47 1.97 -6.42
N ALA A 21 0.86 3.21 -6.16
CA ALA A 21 1.62 3.60 -4.97
C ALA A 21 0.77 4.43 -4.00
N VAL A 22 1.04 4.32 -2.70
CA VAL A 22 0.33 5.06 -1.64
C VAL A 22 1.24 6.00 -0.86
N TRP A 23 0.66 7.10 -0.38
CA TRP A 23 1.35 8.18 0.33
C TRP A 23 0.44 8.76 1.43
N THR A 24 0.91 9.18 2.61
CA THR A 24 2.06 8.71 3.40
C THR A 24 1.51 7.72 4.43
N VAL A 25 2.17 6.57 4.62
CA VAL A 25 1.71 5.56 5.57
C VAL A 25 2.81 5.27 6.58
N ASP A 26 2.64 5.73 7.82
CA ASP A 26 3.62 5.50 8.89
C ASP A 26 3.20 4.41 9.88
N ASN A 27 1.90 4.04 9.87
CA ASN A 27 1.35 3.04 10.75
C ASN A 27 1.52 1.63 10.14
N PRO A 28 2.19 0.69 10.81
CA PRO A 28 2.44 -0.63 10.23
C PRO A 28 1.17 -1.50 10.06
N PHE A 29 0.17 -1.36 10.93
CA PHE A 29 -1.10 -2.08 10.74
C PHE A 29 -1.79 -1.63 9.45
N ARG A 30 -1.76 -0.31 9.17
CA ARG A 30 -2.29 0.24 7.91
C ARG A 30 -1.44 -0.18 6.71
N ALA A 31 -0.12 -0.16 6.84
CA ALA A 31 0.78 -0.64 5.79
C ALA A 31 0.48 -2.10 5.41
N ARG A 32 0.31 -2.98 6.40
CA ARG A 32 -0.06 -4.39 6.16
C ARG A 32 -1.42 -4.53 5.48
N GLN A 33 -2.41 -3.74 5.86
CA GLN A 33 -3.72 -3.74 5.18
C GLN A 33 -3.57 -3.37 3.70
N LEU A 34 -2.78 -2.33 3.40
CA LEU A 34 -2.54 -1.88 2.03
C LEU A 34 -1.73 -2.89 1.21
N MET A 35 -0.74 -3.55 1.84
CA MET A 35 -0.02 -4.67 1.23
C MET A 35 -0.97 -5.81 0.84
N HIS A 36 -1.94 -6.16 1.69
CA HIS A 36 -2.96 -7.16 1.34
C HIS A 36 -3.90 -6.70 0.23
N CYS A 37 -4.04 -5.39 -0.01
CA CYS A 37 -4.77 -4.87 -1.17
C CYS A 37 -3.95 -4.95 -2.47
N GLY A 38 -2.65 -5.27 -2.41
CA GLY A 38 -1.79 -5.42 -3.59
C GLY A 38 -1.08 -4.15 -4.04
N VAL A 39 -0.97 -3.12 -3.19
CA VAL A 39 -0.23 -1.90 -3.57
C VAL A 39 1.23 -2.22 -3.89
N ASP A 40 1.77 -1.55 -4.90
CA ASP A 40 3.13 -1.81 -5.39
C ASP A 40 4.21 -1.09 -4.57
N ALA A 41 3.86 0.03 -3.95
CA ALA A 41 4.79 0.82 -3.15
C ALA A 41 4.09 1.58 -2.03
N ILE A 42 4.77 1.67 -0.88
CA ILE A 42 4.34 2.45 0.27
C ILE A 42 5.38 3.54 0.53
N THR A 43 4.97 4.80 0.41
CA THR A 43 5.80 5.93 0.84
C THR A 43 5.53 6.26 2.30
N SER A 44 6.58 6.38 3.10
CA SER A 44 6.51 6.54 4.55
C SER A 44 7.63 7.46 5.07
N ASN A 45 7.33 8.26 6.09
CA ASN A 45 8.33 8.97 6.89
C ASN A 45 9.16 8.02 7.77
N ARG A 46 8.71 6.76 7.90
CA ARG A 46 9.29 5.70 8.73
C ARG A 46 9.62 4.47 7.89
N ALA A 47 10.06 4.66 6.64
CA ALA A 47 10.29 3.58 5.69
C ALA A 47 11.22 2.47 6.22
N ALA A 48 12.30 2.82 6.93
CA ALA A 48 13.19 1.83 7.56
C ALA A 48 12.45 0.98 8.61
N HIS A 49 11.69 1.61 9.50
CA HIS A 49 10.91 0.89 10.51
C HIS A 49 9.86 -0.05 9.90
N LEU A 50 9.20 0.36 8.80
CA LEU A 50 8.26 -0.50 8.10
C LEU A 50 8.96 -1.68 7.43
N ARG A 51 10.08 -1.44 6.73
CA ARG A 51 10.86 -2.50 6.10
C ARG A 51 11.30 -3.54 7.12
N ASP A 52 11.90 -3.13 8.23
CA ASP A 52 12.41 -4.04 9.25
C ASP A 52 11.27 -4.84 9.95
N ARG A 53 10.03 -4.33 9.90
CA ARG A 53 8.85 -5.00 10.44
C ARG A 53 8.22 -6.02 9.48
N PHE A 54 8.51 -5.93 8.18
CA PHE A 54 7.93 -6.79 7.14
C PHE A 54 8.98 -7.59 6.35
N SER A 55 10.27 -7.44 6.68
CA SER A 55 11.38 -8.23 6.16
C SER A 55 11.40 -9.65 6.72
#